data_AF-A0A5C7SBT1-F1
#
_entry.id   AF-A0A5C7SBT1-F1
#
_cell.length_a   1.000
_cell.length_b   1.000
_cell.length_c   1.000
_cell.angle_alpha   90.00
_cell.angle_beta   90.00
_cell.angle_gamma   90.00
#
_symmetry.space_group_name_H-M   'P 1'
#
loop_
_entity.id
_entity.type
_entity.pdbx_description
1 polymer ?
#
loop_
_entity_poly.entity_id
_entity_poly.type
_entity_poly.pdbx_seq_one_letter_code
_entity_poly.pdbx_strand_id
1 'polypeptide(L)'
;MARFPQSMEGDLSSEQADLLQKVIDSIVRQPWYDDSQHSRESLAVRLTFLIQIGIVNAAHLQTIGVSWMAKDVGGNRADATRPASLPSQQRTNH
;
A
#
# COMPACT_ATOMS: atom_id res chain seq x y z
N MET A 1 6.35 -13.96 -16.42
CA MET A 1 6.34 -14.46 -15.02
C MET A 1 7.18 -13.51 -14.20
N ALA A 2 6.59 -12.73 -13.29
CA ALA A 2 7.32 -11.82 -12.43
C ALA A 2 7.96 -12.61 -11.29
N ARG A 3 9.28 -12.52 -11.14
CA ARG A 3 10.06 -13.21 -10.11
C ARG A 3 10.16 -12.28 -8.91
N PHE A 4 9.58 -12.71 -7.79
CA PHE A 4 9.64 -11.98 -6.52
C PHE A 4 11.09 -11.97 -5.97
N PRO A 5 11.51 -10.90 -5.26
CA PRO A 5 12.87 -10.78 -4.74
C PRO A 5 13.16 -11.82 -3.65
N GLN A 6 14.33 -12.47 -3.77
CA GLN A 6 14.86 -13.57 -2.94
C GLN A 6 15.02 -13.24 -1.44
N SER A 7 14.80 -12.00 -1.01
CA SER A 7 14.91 -11.60 0.40
C SER A 7 13.74 -12.05 1.28
N MET A 8 12.71 -12.70 0.70
CA MET A 8 11.55 -13.27 1.41
C MET A 8 11.58 -14.80 1.53
N GLU A 9 12.62 -15.46 1.02
CA GLU A 9 12.66 -16.92 0.80
C GLU A 9 12.96 -17.73 2.08
N GLY A 10 13.12 -17.08 3.24
CA GLY A 10 13.60 -17.71 4.49
C GLY A 10 12.56 -18.09 5.55
N ASP A 11 11.35 -17.51 5.56
CA ASP A 11 10.46 -17.57 6.74
C ASP A 11 9.01 -18.02 6.47
N LEU A 12 8.63 -18.23 5.21
CA LEU A 12 7.28 -18.67 4.86
C LEU A 12 7.26 -20.14 4.45
N SER A 13 6.37 -20.92 5.08
CA SER A 13 6.02 -22.26 4.60
C SER A 13 5.41 -22.19 3.19
N SER A 14 5.52 -23.25 2.39
CA SER A 14 4.88 -23.32 1.06
C SER A 14 3.38 -22.96 1.10
N GLU A 15 2.68 -23.35 2.16
CA GLU A 15 1.25 -23.01 2.34
C GLU A 15 1.05 -21.50 2.56
N GLN A 16 1.96 -20.86 3.30
CA GLN A 16 1.93 -19.42 3.54
C GLN A 16 2.30 -18.62 2.28
N ALA A 17 3.24 -19.12 1.48
CA ALA A 17 3.60 -18.53 0.20
C ALA A 17 2.43 -18.60 -0.80
N ASP A 18 1.73 -19.74 -0.86
CA ASP A 18 0.52 -19.92 -1.69
C ASP A 18 -0.62 -18.99 -1.24
N LEU A 19 -0.84 -18.88 0.07
CA LEU A 19 -1.79 -17.95 0.67
C LEU A 19 -1.47 -16.49 0.30
N LEU A 20 -0.21 -16.09 0.48
CA LEU A 20 0.27 -14.74 0.15
C LEU A 20 0.01 -14.43 -1.34
N GLN A 21 0.36 -15.36 -2.23
CA GLN A 21 0.18 -15.19 -3.66
C GLN A 21 -1.30 -15.08 -4.04
N LYS A 22 -2.19 -15.89 -3.44
CA LYS A 22 -3.65 -15.79 -3.64
C LYS A 22 -4.21 -14.43 -3.19
N VAL A 23 -3.77 -13.93 -2.04
CA VAL A 23 -4.23 -12.63 -1.52
C VAL A 23 -3.76 -11.48 -2.42
N ILE A 24 -2.49 -11.49 -2.83
CA ILE A 24 -1.94 -10.49 -3.75
C ILE A 24 -2.71 -10.51 -5.08
N ASP A 25 -2.90 -11.69 -5.68
CA ASP A 25 -3.62 -11.82 -6.95
C ASP A 25 -5.07 -11.31 -6.84
N SER A 26 -5.73 -11.57 -5.71
CA SER A 26 -7.09 -11.08 -5.46
C SER A 26 -7.18 -9.54 -5.38
N ILE A 27 -6.19 -8.90 -4.75
CA ILE A 27 -6.11 -7.45 -4.61
C ILE A 27 -5.73 -6.80 -5.94
N VAL A 28 -4.75 -7.35 -6.66
CA VAL A 28 -4.27 -6.84 -7.95
C VAL A 28 -5.35 -6.87 -9.03
N ARG A 29 -6.28 -7.83 -9.00
CA ARG A 29 -7.41 -7.89 -9.92
C ARG A 29 -8.46 -6.80 -9.69
N GLN A 30 -8.36 -6.02 -8.61
CA GLN A 30 -9.33 -4.98 -8.34
C GLN A 30 -9.12 -3.77 -9.24
N PRO A 31 -10.19 -3.15 -9.78
CA PRO A 31 -10.08 -2.06 -10.75
C PRO A 31 -9.51 -0.76 -10.18
N TRP A 32 -9.50 -0.62 -8.86
CA TRP A 32 -8.95 0.53 -8.14
C TRP A 32 -7.48 0.34 -7.77
N TYR A 33 -6.92 -0.85 -7.96
CA TYR A 33 -5.55 -1.16 -7.57
C TYR A 33 -4.56 -0.61 -8.59
N ASP A 34 -3.55 0.11 -8.11
CA ASP A 34 -2.46 0.58 -8.94
C ASP A 34 -1.44 -0.54 -9.15
N ASP A 35 -1.31 -1.02 -10.40
CA ASP A 35 -0.48 -2.17 -10.75
C ASP A 35 1.03 -1.87 -10.80
N SER A 36 1.46 -0.73 -10.26
CA SER A 36 2.88 -0.38 -10.22
C SER A 36 3.69 -1.41 -9.43
N GLN A 37 4.91 -1.64 -9.89
CA GLN A 37 5.87 -2.50 -9.20
C GLN A 37 6.04 -2.10 -7.73
N HIS A 38 6.10 -0.80 -7.45
CA HIS A 38 6.21 -0.25 -6.10
C HIS A 38 5.02 -0.64 -5.20
N SER A 39 3.79 -0.54 -5.72
CA SER A 39 2.57 -0.92 -5.01
C SER A 39 2.56 -2.41 -4.68
N ARG A 40 2.94 -3.26 -5.65
CA ARG A 40 3.04 -4.72 -5.46
C ARG A 40 4.10 -5.12 -4.43
N GLU A 41 5.28 -4.51 -4.49
CA GLU A 41 6.37 -4.76 -3.54
C GLU A 41 5.99 -4.32 -2.13
N SER A 42 5.41 -3.13 -1.98
CA SER A 42 4.93 -2.61 -0.69
C SER A 42 3.84 -3.50 -0.09
N LEU A 43 2.88 -3.95 -0.91
CA LEU A 43 1.81 -4.86 -0.49
C LEU A 43 2.39 -6.21 -0.03
N ALA A 44 3.30 -6.80 -0.81
CA ALA A 44 3.92 -8.08 -0.49
C ALA A 44 4.67 -8.02 0.85
N VAL A 45 5.52 -7.00 1.06
CA VAL A 45 6.27 -6.81 2.31
C VAL A 45 5.36 -6.78 3.53
N ARG A 46 4.27 -6.00 3.46
CA ARG A 46 3.38 -5.85 4.60
C ARG A 46 2.55 -7.12 4.85
N LEU A 47 2.08 -7.80 3.80
CA LEU A 47 1.35 -9.07 3.94
C LEU A 47 2.24 -10.19 4.51
N THR A 48 3.50 -10.27 4.07
CA THR A 48 4.47 -11.23 4.63
C THR A 48 4.70 -10.99 6.11
N PHE A 49 4.81 -9.74 6.55
CA PHE A 49 4.93 -9.40 7.97
C PHE A 49 3.71 -9.88 8.77
N LEU A 50 2.49 -9.71 8.26
CA LEU A 50 1.27 -10.19 8.92
C LEU A 50 1.27 -11.72 9.08
N ILE A 51 1.72 -12.44 8.06
CA ILE A 51 1.81 -13.90 8.10
C ILE A 51 2.84 -14.36 9.14
N GLN A 52 4.01 -13.69 9.21
CA GLN A 52 5.05 -14.01 10.19
C GLN A 52 4.60 -13.81 11.64
N ILE A 53 3.74 -12.81 11.92
CA ILE A 53 3.17 -12.61 13.26
C ILE A 53 1.95 -13.50 13.56
N GLY A 54 1.62 -14.44 12.66
CA GLY A 54 0.59 -15.46 12.86
C GLY A 54 -0.79 -15.15 12.25
N ILE A 55 -0.92 -14.09 11.44
CA ILE A 55 -2.18 -13.79 10.74
C ILE A 55 -2.19 -14.54 9.41
N VAL A 56 -2.80 -15.73 9.42
CA VAL A 56 -2.85 -16.63 8.24
C VAL A 56 -4.25 -16.76 7.62
N ASN A 57 -5.21 -15.94 8.03
CA ASN A 57 -6.55 -15.94 7.43
C ASN A 57 -6.59 -15.08 6.16
N ALA A 58 -6.87 -15.71 5.01
CA ALA A 58 -6.96 -15.06 3.71
C ALA A 58 -7.89 -13.84 3.68
N ALA A 59 -9.08 -13.96 4.27
CA ALA A 59 -10.07 -12.88 4.27
C ALA A 59 -9.60 -11.69 5.11
N HIS A 60 -8.90 -11.94 6.22
CA HIS A 60 -8.31 -10.88 7.05
C HIS A 60 -7.15 -10.21 6.32
N LEU A 61 -6.24 -10.99 5.73
CA LEU A 61 -5.11 -10.47 4.96
C LEU A 61 -5.58 -9.61 3.79
N GLN A 62 -6.62 -10.05 3.07
CA GLN A 62 -7.25 -9.28 2.00
C GLN A 62 -7.85 -7.98 2.53
N THR A 63 -8.64 -8.05 3.61
CA THR A 63 -9.28 -6.86 4.21
C THR A 63 -8.25 -5.82 4.64
N ILE A 64 -7.16 -6.27 5.28
CA ILE A 64 -6.06 -5.40 5.71
C ILE A 64 -5.33 -4.80 4.50
N GLY A 65 -5.02 -5.62 3.50
CA GLY A 65 -4.37 -5.20 2.26
C GLY A 65 -5.17 -4.13 1.50
N VAL A 66 -6.47 -4.35 1.33
CA VAL A 66 -7.38 -3.37 0.70
C VAL A 66 -7.45 -2.08 1.52
N SER A 67 -7.55 -2.17 2.85
CA SER A 67 -7.62 -1.00 3.74
C SER A 67 -6.35 -0.15 3.67
N TRP A 68 -5.18 -0.77 3.54
CA TRP A 68 -3.92 -0.04 3.37
C TRP A 68 -3.84 0.69 2.03
N MET A 69 -4.24 0.04 0.94
CA MET A 69 -4.23 0.69 -0.38
C MET A 69 -5.25 1.83 -0.47
N ALA A 70 -6.42 1.66 0.15
CA ALA A 70 -7.42 2.73 0.25
C ALA A 70 -6.92 3.94 1.07
N LYS A 71 -6.13 3.69 2.13
CA LYS A 71 -5.54 4.75 2.97
C LYS A 71 -4.41 5.49 2.24
N ASP A 72 -3.63 4.81 1.42
CA ASP A 72 -2.55 5.41 0.63
C ASP A 72 -3.11 6.40 -0.42
N VAL A 73 -4.25 6.06 -1.03
CA VAL A 73 -5.00 6.96 -1.95
C VAL A 73 -5.52 8.23 -1.25
N GLY A 74 -5.78 8.17 0.06
CA GLY A 74 -6.25 9.32 0.85
C GLY A 74 -5.14 10.24 1.39
N GLY A 75 -3.91 9.75 1.51
CA GLY A 75 -2.82 10.46 2.19
C GLY A 75 -2.22 11.64 1.41
N ASN A 76 -2.31 11.64 0.08
CA ASN A 76 -1.67 12.68 -0.75
C ASN A 76 -2.60 13.87 -1.10
N ARG A 77 -3.82 13.93 -0.54
CA ARG A 77 -4.77 15.04 -0.77
C ARG A 77 -5.07 15.91 0.45
N ALA A 78 -4.38 15.70 1.57
CA ALA A 78 -4.56 16.51 2.77
C ALA A 78 -3.53 17.64 2.95
N ASP A 79 -2.60 17.86 2.02
CA ASP A 79 -1.63 18.99 2.09
C ASP A 79 -1.82 20.05 0.98
N ALA A 80 -2.76 19.86 0.05
CA ALA A 80 -3.04 20.85 -0.99
C ALA A 80 -4.05 21.92 -0.53
N THR A 81 -3.89 22.45 0.69
CA THR A 81 -4.52 23.73 1.08
C THR A 81 -3.64 24.44 2.09
N ARG A 82 -2.44 24.83 1.67
CA ARG A 82 -1.82 26.03 2.22
C ARG A 82 -2.67 27.21 1.73
N PRO A 83 -3.42 27.93 2.59
CA PRO A 83 -4.06 29.16 2.16
C PRO A 83 -2.94 30.07 1.67
N ALA A 84 -3.04 30.49 0.41
CA ALA A 84 -2.16 31.47 -0.19
C ALA A 84 -2.08 32.67 0.77
N SER A 85 -0.92 32.85 1.39
CA SER A 85 -0.61 34.06 2.13
C SER A 85 -0.74 35.20 1.11
N LEU A 86 -1.71 36.07 1.36
CA LEU A 86 -2.11 37.22 0.53
C LEU A 86 -0.89 38.01 0.03
N PRO A 87 -0.95 38.60 -1.17
CA PRO A 87 0.08 39.53 -1.62
C PRO A 87 0.07 40.74 -0.68
N SER A 88 1.21 41.01 -0.05
CA SER A 88 1.49 42.24 0.66
C SER A 88 1.40 43.40 -0.32
N GLN A 89 0.20 43.95 -0.48
CA GLN A 89 -0.04 45.20 -1.17
C GLN A 89 0.77 46.29 -0.47
N GLN A 90 1.69 46.88 -1.25
CA GLN A 90 2.30 48.16 -0.93
C GLN A 90 1.19 49.16 -0.55
N ARG A 91 1.32 49.78 0.61
CA ARG A 91 0.56 50.99 0.93
C ARG A 91 1.54 52.12 1.20
N THR A 92 1.65 52.96 0.20
CA THR A 92 2.21 54.31 0.24
C THR A 92 1.38 55.23 1.14
N ASN A 93 2.06 56.25 1.67
CA ASN A 93 1.60 57.50 2.27
C ASN A 93 1.01 57.48 3.70
N HIS A 94 1.68 58.16 4.64
CA HIS A 94 1.38 59.56 4.97
C HIS A 94 2.57 60.26 5.65
#